data_AF-A0A8S9ZXB3-F1
#
_entry.id   AF-A0A8S9ZXB3-F1
#
_cell.length_a   1.000
_cell.length_b   1.000
_cell.length_c   1.000
_cell.angle_alpha   90.00
_cell.angle_beta   90.00
_cell.angle_gamma   90.00
#
_symmetry.space_group_name_H-M   'P 1'
#
loop_
_entity.id
_entity.type
_entity.pdbx_description
1 polymer ?
#
loop_
_entity_poly.entity_id
_entity_poly.type
_entity_poly.pdbx_seq_one_letter_code
_entity_poly.pdbx_strand_id
1 'polypeptide(L)'
;MQFNFDRFRVFPELLKLSTIVTTIFIILFLSVVKEQPPGTSFIWINCILAIIIDCLFIMTIGLELENSLFPINSLLNWPLLECIFSSLFSINFFISIWLSFNSKFFSDESTAYSLSATFCLANFIQYTLNIIYHIRNWINEQRKAMQVIDPRGIGINSYGGP
;
A
#
# COMPACT_ATOMS: atom_id res chain seq x y z
N MET A 1 2.58 -14.15 -21.87
CA MET A 1 2.94 -14.27 -20.43
C MET A 1 1.76 -14.91 -19.72
N GLN A 2 1.99 -15.98 -18.95
CA GLN A 2 0.96 -16.62 -18.15
C GLN A 2 0.88 -15.90 -16.80
N PHE A 3 -0.33 -15.63 -16.31
CA PHE A 3 -0.51 -14.94 -15.03
C PHE A 3 -0.22 -15.90 -13.87
N ASN A 4 0.72 -15.54 -13.00
CA ASN A 4 1.18 -16.40 -11.91
C ASN A 4 0.43 -16.08 -10.59
N PHE A 5 -0.62 -16.85 -10.30
CA PHE A 5 -1.45 -16.66 -9.11
C PHE A 5 -0.75 -17.05 -7.79
N ASP A 6 0.30 -17.88 -7.84
CA ASP A 6 0.95 -18.38 -6.63
C ASP A 6 1.72 -17.27 -5.89
N ARG A 7 2.11 -16.20 -6.59
CA ARG A 7 2.81 -15.05 -5.97
C ARG A 7 1.93 -14.31 -4.96
N PHE A 8 0.62 -14.30 -5.14
CA PHE A 8 -0.33 -13.60 -4.24
C PHE A 8 -0.63 -14.37 -2.95
N ARG A 9 -0.14 -15.61 -2.81
CA ARG A 9 -0.27 -16.40 -1.57
C ARG A 9 0.80 -16.02 -0.55
N VAL A 10 1.82 -15.26 -0.95
CA VAL A 10 2.96 -14.90 -0.12
C VAL A 10 2.83 -13.45 0.34
N PHE A 11 3.20 -13.18 1.59
CA PHE A 11 3.31 -11.82 2.12
C PHE A 11 4.49 -11.12 1.42
N PRO A 12 4.36 -9.89 0.90
CA PRO A 12 3.34 -8.87 1.16
C PRO A 12 2.20 -8.82 0.12
N GLU A 13 2.28 -9.59 -0.97
CA GLU A 13 1.35 -9.46 -2.11
C GLU A 13 -0.10 -9.80 -1.75
N LEU A 14 -0.28 -10.66 -0.75
CA LEU A 14 -1.58 -10.92 -0.14
C LEU A 14 -2.23 -9.63 0.41
N LEU A 15 -1.44 -8.68 0.93
CA LEU A 15 -1.95 -7.41 1.45
C LEU A 15 -2.64 -6.60 0.35
N LYS A 16 -2.14 -6.61 -0.88
CA LYS A 16 -2.75 -5.85 -2.00
C LYS A 16 -4.11 -6.39 -2.41
N LEU A 17 -4.29 -7.71 -2.36
CA LEU A 17 -5.63 -8.29 -2.54
C LEU A 17 -6.55 -7.87 -1.40
N SER A 18 -6.03 -7.86 -0.18
CA SER A 18 -6.83 -7.45 0.98
C SER A 18 -7.19 -5.96 0.96
N THR A 19 -6.32 -5.06 0.46
CA THR A 19 -6.60 -3.62 0.32
C THR A 19 -7.69 -3.34 -0.70
N ILE A 20 -7.73 -4.09 -1.81
CA ILE A 20 -8.83 -3.99 -2.78
C ILE A 20 -10.15 -4.38 -2.13
N VAL A 21 -10.18 -5.51 -1.40
CA VAL A 21 -11.40 -6.00 -0.75
C VAL A 21 -11.92 -5.01 0.29
N THR A 22 -11.05 -4.49 1.15
CA THR A 22 -11.42 -3.45 2.14
C THR A 22 -11.87 -2.16 1.47
N THR A 23 -11.25 -1.75 0.36
CA THR A 23 -11.66 -0.55 -0.39
C THR A 23 -13.03 -0.72 -1.05
N ILE A 24 -13.35 -1.92 -1.54
CA ILE A 24 -14.69 -2.23 -2.06
C ILE A 24 -15.73 -2.14 -0.93
N PHE A 25 -15.42 -2.63 0.28
CA PHE A 25 -16.32 -2.48 1.42
C PHE A 25 -16.59 -1.01 1.75
N ILE A 26 -15.57 -0.14 1.74
CA ILE A 26 -15.74 1.30 1.95
C ILE A 26 -16.76 1.87 0.96
N ILE A 27 -16.59 1.57 -0.33
CA ILE A 27 -17.50 2.03 -1.40
C ILE A 27 -18.93 1.53 -1.17
N LEU A 28 -19.10 0.25 -0.82
CA LEU A 28 -20.40 -0.33 -0.56
C LEU A 28 -21.11 0.36 0.61
N PHE A 29 -20.42 0.58 1.73
CA PHE A 29 -21.02 1.24 2.89
C PHE A 29 -21.35 2.72 2.62
N LEU A 30 -20.50 3.43 1.88
CA LEU A 30 -20.78 4.82 1.48
C LEU A 30 -21.93 4.93 0.47
N SER A 31 -22.16 3.89 -0.34
CA SER A 31 -23.25 3.88 -1.33
C SER A 31 -24.64 3.68 -0.71
N VAL A 32 -24.71 3.10 0.49
CA VAL A 32 -25.98 2.92 1.22
C VAL A 32 -26.49 4.24 1.78
N VAL A 33 -25.60 5.22 1.97
CA VAL A 33 -25.93 6.50 2.61
C VAL A 33 -26.70 7.41 1.66
N LYS A 34 -27.82 7.95 2.12
CA LYS A 34 -28.66 8.86 1.33
C LYS A 34 -28.15 10.29 1.33
N GLU A 35 -27.68 10.77 2.48
CA GLU A 35 -27.17 12.13 2.65
C GLU A 35 -25.65 12.13 2.73
N GLN A 36 -25.00 12.68 1.69
CA GLN A 36 -23.55 12.72 1.60
C GLN A 36 -23.04 14.07 2.13
N PRO A 37 -22.38 14.10 3.29
CA PRO A 37 -21.77 15.31 3.84
C PRO A 37 -20.57 15.76 3.00
N PRO A 38 -20.20 17.05 3.12
CA PRO A 38 -19.05 17.60 2.43
C PRO A 38 -17.77 16.84 2.81
N GLY A 39 -17.02 16.39 1.80
CA GLY A 39 -15.82 15.56 1.95
C GLY A 39 -16.02 14.09 1.56
N THR A 40 -17.26 13.62 1.41
CA THR A 40 -17.54 12.24 0.93
C THR A 40 -16.98 12.02 -0.49
N SER A 41 -17.03 13.03 -1.35
CA SER A 41 -16.45 13.01 -2.69
C SER A 41 -14.94 12.74 -2.70
N PHE A 42 -14.21 13.26 -1.71
CA PHE A 42 -12.78 12.99 -1.56
C PHE A 42 -12.53 11.51 -1.25
N ILE A 43 -13.33 10.92 -0.35
CA ILE A 43 -13.22 9.50 0.00
C ILE A 43 -13.49 8.63 -1.23
N TRP A 44 -14.50 8.96 -2.02
CA TRP A 44 -14.82 8.25 -3.27
C TRP A 44 -13.68 8.29 -4.28
N ILE A 45 -13.15 9.49 -4.56
CA ILE A 45 -12.04 9.66 -5.51
C ILE A 45 -10.83 8.86 -5.02
N ASN A 46 -10.50 8.95 -3.73
CA ASN A 46 -9.37 8.22 -3.16
C ASN A 46 -9.55 6.70 -3.28
N CYS A 47 -10.75 6.17 -2.99
CA CYS A 47 -11.04 4.74 -3.12
C CYS A 47 -10.95 4.25 -4.58
N ILE A 48 -11.47 5.02 -5.53
CA ILE A 48 -11.39 4.68 -6.95
C ILE A 48 -9.92 4.67 -7.41
N LEU A 49 -9.14 5.69 -7.03
CA LEU A 49 -7.73 5.79 -7.38
C LEU A 49 -6.93 4.65 -6.75
N ALA A 50 -7.21 4.29 -5.50
CA ALA A 50 -6.59 3.14 -4.82
C ALA A 50 -6.87 1.82 -5.56
N ILE A 51 -8.12 1.56 -5.95
CA ILE A 51 -8.47 0.37 -6.72
C ILE A 51 -7.73 0.33 -8.06
N ILE A 52 -7.66 1.45 -8.78
CA ILE A 52 -6.97 1.51 -10.07
C ILE A 52 -5.48 1.18 -9.90
N ILE A 53 -4.81 1.81 -8.94
CA ILE A 53 -3.36 1.59 -8.73
C ILE A 53 -3.08 0.19 -8.21
N ASP A 54 -3.86 -0.32 -7.25
CA ASP A 54 -3.68 -1.68 -6.72
C ASP A 54 -3.92 -2.72 -7.83
N CYS A 55 -4.91 -2.51 -8.72
CA CYS A 55 -5.10 -3.36 -9.90
C CYS A 55 -3.89 -3.34 -10.83
N LEU A 56 -3.31 -2.16 -11.08
CA LEU A 56 -2.09 -2.05 -11.91
C LEU A 56 -0.92 -2.79 -11.27
N PHE A 57 -0.71 -2.67 -9.96
CA PHE A 57 0.34 -3.40 -9.27
C PHE A 57 0.14 -4.91 -9.31
N ILE A 58 -1.08 -5.40 -9.08
CA ILE A 58 -1.40 -6.82 -9.21
C ILE A 58 -1.12 -7.31 -10.64
N MET A 59 -1.47 -6.52 -11.66
CA MET A 59 -1.15 -6.88 -13.05
C MET A 59 0.36 -6.94 -13.30
N THR A 60 1.13 -5.94 -12.83
CA THR A 60 2.59 -5.92 -13.00
C THR A 60 3.26 -7.11 -12.33
N ILE A 61 2.82 -7.48 -11.13
CA ILE A 61 3.39 -8.55 -10.31
C ILE A 61 3.01 -9.93 -10.85
N GLY A 62 1.73 -10.10 -11.22
CA GLY A 62 1.22 -11.35 -11.75
C GLY A 62 1.76 -11.68 -13.15
N LEU A 63 2.20 -10.68 -13.90
CA LEU A 63 2.92 -10.85 -15.18
C LEU A 63 4.44 -10.87 -15.02
N GLU A 64 4.96 -10.78 -13.80
CA GLU A 64 6.40 -10.75 -13.49
C GLU A 64 7.17 -9.64 -14.22
N LEU A 65 6.48 -8.53 -14.51
CA LEU A 65 7.00 -7.39 -15.26
C LEU A 65 7.86 -6.45 -14.40
N GLU A 66 7.90 -6.64 -13.08
CA GLU A 66 8.62 -5.79 -12.11
C GLU A 66 10.06 -5.54 -12.53
N ASN A 67 10.82 -6.62 -12.78
CA ASN A 67 12.24 -6.57 -13.13
C ASN A 67 12.48 -6.10 -14.57
N SER A 68 11.46 -6.19 -15.44
CA SER A 68 11.55 -5.73 -16.83
C SER A 68 11.25 -4.24 -16.97
N LEU A 69 10.30 -3.71 -16.18
CA LEU A 69 9.91 -2.30 -16.19
C LEU A 69 10.83 -1.45 -15.32
N PHE A 70 11.25 -1.98 -14.17
CA PHE A 70 12.05 -1.25 -13.18
C PHE A 70 13.31 -2.04 -12.83
N PRO A 71 14.38 -1.91 -13.63
CA PRO A 71 15.64 -2.59 -13.36
C PRO A 71 16.26 -2.09 -12.05
N ILE A 72 16.88 -2.99 -11.30
CA ILE A 72 17.45 -2.76 -9.95
C ILE A 72 18.51 -1.63 -9.91
N ASN A 73 19.13 -1.34 -11.05
CA ASN A 73 20.16 -0.30 -11.18
C ASN A 73 19.58 1.09 -11.50
N SER A 74 18.26 1.22 -11.60
CA SER A 74 17.59 2.50 -11.82
C SER A 74 17.56 3.33 -10.53
N LEU A 75 17.42 4.65 -10.68
CA LEU A 75 17.10 5.53 -9.54
C LEU A 75 15.72 5.21 -8.94
N LEU A 76 14.83 4.64 -9.76
CA LEU A 76 13.47 4.28 -9.38
C LEU A 76 13.30 2.76 -9.47
N ASN A 77 13.53 2.10 -8.33
CA ASN A 77 13.37 0.66 -8.18
C ASN A 77 11.94 0.30 -7.78
N TRP A 78 11.53 -0.93 -8.08
CA TRP A 78 10.20 -1.45 -7.74
C TRP A 78 9.80 -1.24 -6.26
N PRO A 79 10.66 -1.55 -5.25
CA PRO A 79 10.29 -1.33 -3.85
C PRO A 79 10.09 0.16 -3.49
N LEU A 80 10.81 1.08 -4.16
CA LEU A 80 10.63 2.51 -3.94
C LEU A 80 9.30 2.99 -4.52
N LEU A 81 8.94 2.54 -5.72
CA LEU A 81 7.67 2.89 -6.35
C LEU A 81 6.50 2.47 -5.45
N GLU A 82 6.53 1.23 -4.98
CA GLU A 82 5.51 0.71 -4.06
C GLU A 82 5.45 1.49 -2.74
N CYS A 83 6.60 1.86 -2.20
CA CYS A 83 6.68 2.66 -0.99
C CYS A 83 6.05 4.06 -1.18
N ILE A 84 6.30 4.71 -2.32
CA ILE A 84 5.77 6.04 -2.63
C ILE A 84 4.24 5.98 -2.71
N PHE A 85 3.69 5.07 -3.52
CA PHE A 85 2.24 4.93 -3.66
C PHE A 85 1.57 4.49 -2.36
N SER A 86 2.16 3.53 -1.63
CA SER A 86 1.65 3.11 -0.33
C SER A 86 1.65 4.27 0.68
N SER A 87 2.67 5.13 0.68
CA SER A 87 2.72 6.32 1.55
C SER A 87 1.63 7.34 1.21
N LEU A 88 1.41 7.58 -0.08
CA LEU A 88 0.39 8.51 -0.56
C LEU A 88 -1.01 8.03 -0.17
N PHE A 89 -1.32 6.75 -0.40
CA PHE A 89 -2.61 6.18 0.00
C PHE A 89 -2.78 6.10 1.51
N SER A 90 -1.72 5.77 2.25
CA SER A 90 -1.77 5.78 3.72
C SER A 90 -2.19 7.15 4.24
N ILE A 91 -1.58 8.24 3.75
CA ILE A 91 -1.95 9.61 4.16
C ILE A 91 -3.40 9.93 3.76
N ASN A 92 -3.81 9.59 2.54
CA ASN A 92 -5.18 9.87 2.09
C ASN A 92 -6.24 9.06 2.85
N PHE A 93 -5.96 7.80 3.20
CA PHE A 93 -6.86 7.00 4.03
C PHE A 93 -6.92 7.54 5.46
N PHE A 94 -5.82 8.06 6.00
CA PHE A 94 -5.83 8.75 7.29
C PHE A 94 -6.75 9.97 7.27
N ILE A 95 -6.67 10.80 6.23
CA ILE A 95 -7.59 11.94 6.03
C ILE A 95 -9.04 11.45 5.88
N SER A 96 -9.25 10.32 5.20
CA SER A 96 -10.57 9.72 4.99
C SER A 96 -11.20 9.21 6.30
N ILE A 97 -10.41 8.70 7.25
CA ILE A 97 -10.86 8.35 8.60
C ILE A 97 -11.38 9.61 9.30
N TRP A 98 -10.61 10.70 9.26
CA TRP A 98 -10.99 11.97 9.87
C TRP A 98 -12.30 12.51 9.31
N LEU A 99 -12.45 12.53 7.98
CA LEU A 99 -13.69 12.97 7.32
C LEU A 99 -14.89 12.08 7.69
N SER A 100 -14.68 10.76 7.82
CA SER A 100 -15.73 9.80 8.19
C SER A 100 -16.17 9.93 9.65
N PHE A 101 -15.35 10.47 10.56
CA PHE A 101 -15.78 10.76 11.93
C PHE A 101 -16.54 12.09 12.03
N ASN A 102 -16.14 13.09 11.24
CA ASN A 102 -16.79 14.40 11.23
C ASN A 102 -18.15 14.40 10.50
N SER A 103 -18.46 13.37 9.71
CA SER A 103 -19.77 13.21 9.06
C SER A 103 -20.93 13.13 10.06
N LYS A 104 -20.68 12.72 11.31
CA LYS A 104 -21.70 12.64 12.37
C LYS A 104 -22.38 13.98 12.68
N PHE A 105 -21.76 15.10 12.35
CA PHE A 105 -22.35 16.43 12.52
C PHE A 105 -23.32 16.81 11.38
N PHE A 106 -23.34 16.04 10.29
CA PHE A 106 -24.01 16.39 9.04
C PHE A 106 -24.97 15.31 8.53
N SER A 107 -25.01 14.13 9.15
CA SER A 107 -25.86 13.01 8.73
C SER A 107 -26.31 12.19 9.94
N ASP A 108 -27.58 11.81 9.96
CA ASP A 108 -28.16 10.91 10.97
C ASP A 108 -27.72 9.44 10.79
N GLU A 109 -27.19 9.09 9.61
CA GLU A 109 -26.75 7.73 9.24
C GLU A 109 -25.32 7.42 9.75
N SER A 110 -25.12 7.60 11.06
CA SER A 110 -23.82 7.50 11.73
C SER A 110 -23.15 6.11 11.64
N THR A 111 -23.93 5.05 11.41
CA THR A 111 -23.45 3.66 11.37
C THR A 111 -22.63 3.37 10.10
N ALA A 112 -23.11 3.78 8.94
CA ALA A 112 -22.43 3.56 7.66
C ALA A 112 -21.09 4.31 7.61
N TYR A 113 -21.05 5.55 8.09
CA TYR A 113 -19.81 6.32 8.19
C TYR A 113 -18.83 5.76 9.22
N SER A 114 -19.31 5.23 10.35
CA SER A 114 -18.44 4.58 11.34
C SER A 114 -17.84 3.28 10.79
N LEU A 115 -18.59 2.50 10.02
CA LEU A 115 -18.08 1.31 9.34
C LEU A 115 -17.06 1.69 8.27
N SER A 116 -17.38 2.66 7.42
CA SER A 116 -16.45 3.23 6.44
C SER A 116 -15.14 3.69 7.09
N ALA A 117 -15.20 4.42 8.22
CA ALA A 117 -14.02 4.84 8.98
C ALA A 117 -13.17 3.65 9.44
N THR A 118 -13.82 2.56 9.87
CA THR A 118 -13.14 1.34 10.33
C THR A 118 -12.40 0.65 9.18
N PHE A 119 -13.01 0.56 8.00
CA PHE A 119 -12.35 0.00 6.82
C PHE A 119 -11.25 0.94 6.27
N CYS A 120 -11.43 2.25 6.33
CA CYS A 120 -10.37 3.22 6.03
C CYS A 120 -9.16 3.03 6.97
N LEU A 121 -9.40 2.74 8.25
CA LEU A 121 -8.36 2.42 9.22
C LEU A 121 -7.65 1.11 8.91
N ALA A 122 -8.39 0.07 8.50
CA ALA A 122 -7.79 -1.18 8.04
C ALA A 122 -6.86 -0.95 6.83
N ASN A 123 -7.31 -0.16 5.84
CA ASN A 123 -6.50 0.23 4.69
C ASN A 123 -5.25 1.02 5.09
N PHE A 124 -5.39 1.99 5.98
CA PHE A 124 -4.25 2.75 6.52
C PHE A 124 -3.18 1.82 7.12
N ILE A 125 -3.60 0.84 7.93
CA ILE A 125 -2.68 -0.13 8.52
C ILE A 125 -2.03 -1.01 7.44
N GLN A 126 -2.81 -1.51 6.48
CA GLN A 126 -2.29 -2.35 5.39
C GLN A 126 -1.24 -1.61 4.55
N TYR A 127 -1.51 -0.36 4.14
CA TYR A 127 -0.53 0.45 3.41
C TYR A 127 0.70 0.76 4.27
N THR A 128 0.53 1.01 5.58
CA THR A 128 1.66 1.21 6.49
C THR A 128 2.54 -0.04 6.59
N LEU A 129 1.95 -1.24 6.66
CA LEU A 129 2.70 -2.50 6.65
C LEU A 129 3.45 -2.71 5.33
N ASN A 130 2.83 -2.37 4.19
CA ASN A 130 3.51 -2.38 2.90
C ASN A 130 4.72 -1.44 2.88
N ILE A 131 4.57 -0.21 3.38
CA ILE A 131 5.69 0.75 3.48
C ILE A 131 6.87 0.13 4.26
N ILE A 132 6.60 -0.44 5.44
CA ILE A 132 7.64 -1.04 6.29
C ILE A 132 8.35 -2.18 5.54
N TYR A 133 7.59 -3.03 4.85
CA TYR A 133 8.14 -4.16 4.12
C TYR A 133 9.01 -3.71 2.93
N HIS A 134 8.50 -2.82 2.09
CA HIS A 134 9.21 -2.36 0.90
C HIS A 134 10.42 -1.48 1.22
N ILE A 135 10.37 -0.66 2.28
CA ILE A 135 11.56 0.06 2.79
C ILE A 135 12.64 -0.94 3.22
N ARG A 136 12.27 -1.99 3.95
CA ARG A 136 13.23 -3.00 4.40
C ARG A 136 13.88 -3.72 3.22
N ASN A 137 13.09 -4.07 2.20
CA ASN A 137 13.62 -4.68 0.98
C ASN A 137 14.56 -3.74 0.24
N TRP A 138 14.19 -2.47 0.09
CA TRP A 138 15.04 -1.46 -0.52
C TRP A 138 16.39 -1.31 0.21
N ILE A 139 16.38 -1.20 1.55
CA ILE A 139 17.62 -1.13 2.34
C ILE A 139 18.51 -2.36 2.12
N ASN A 140 17.91 -3.56 2.07
CA ASN A 140 18.64 -4.80 1.83
C ASN A 140 19.26 -4.85 0.42
N GLU A 141 18.55 -4.36 -0.60
CA GLU A 141 19.06 -4.25 -1.96
C GLU A 141 20.22 -3.26 -2.06
N GLN A 142 20.09 -2.09 -1.44
CA GLN A 142 21.18 -1.10 -1.39
C GLN A 142 22.43 -1.65 -0.71
N ARG A 143 22.28 -2.40 0.40
CA ARG A 143 23.41 -3.07 1.07
C ARG A 143 24.10 -4.09 0.16
N LYS A 144 23.34 -4.90 -0.57
CA LYS A 144 23.89 -5.87 -1.52
C LYS A 144 24.65 -5.16 -2.65
N ALA A 145 24.10 -4.09 -3.20
CA ALA A 145 24.76 -3.31 -4.23
C ALA A 145 26.10 -2.71 -3.74
N MET A 146 26.14 -2.17 -2.51
CA MET A 146 27.38 -1.66 -1.91
C MET A 146 28.43 -2.76 -1.69
N GLN A 147 28.03 -3.95 -1.27
CA GLN A 147 28.96 -5.09 -1.08
C GLN A 147 29.57 -5.58 -2.40
N VAL A 148 28.87 -5.44 -3.52
CA VAL A 148 29.38 -5.81 -4.86
C VAL A 148 30.41 -4.79 -5.37
N ILE A 149 30.33 -3.52 -4.95
CA ILE A 149 31.24 -2.45 -5.38
C ILE A 149 32.60 -2.53 -4.66
N ASP A 150 32.71 -3.24 -3.53
CA ASP A 150 33.96 -3.42 -2.79
C ASP A 150 34.49 -4.88 -2.80
N PRO A 151 35.02 -5.37 -3.95
CA PRO A 151 35.54 -6.74 -4.08
C PRO A 151 36.96 -6.93 -3.50
N ARG A 152 37.50 -5.98 -2.71
CA ARG A 152 38.84 -6.06 -2.08
C ARG A 152 38.80 -5.93 -0.55
N GLY A 153 38.16 -6.92 0.08
CA GLY A 153 38.72 -7.67 1.22
C GLY A 153 39.20 -6.91 2.47
N ILE A 154 38.41 -7.03 3.55
CA ILE A 154 38.90 -7.65 4.79
C ILE A 154 37.80 -8.58 5.30
N GLY A 155 37.94 -9.88 5.02
CA GLY A 155 37.36 -10.89 5.90
C GLY A 155 38.28 -11.08 7.09
N ILE A 156 38.00 -10.42 8.23
CA ILE A 156 38.45 -10.86 9.56
C ILE A 156 37.40 -10.42 10.59
N ASN A 157 36.89 -11.41 11.32
CA ASN A 157 36.00 -11.30 12.48
C ASN A 157 36.62 -10.46 13.62
N SER A 158 35.80 -9.77 14.42
CA SER A 158 36.10 -9.62 15.86
C SER A 158 34.82 -9.48 16.69
N TYR A 159 34.68 -10.42 17.62
CA TYR A 159 33.79 -10.38 18.78
C TYR A 159 33.96 -9.06 19.55
N GLY A 160 32.85 -8.52 20.08
CA GLY A 160 32.89 -7.39 21.00
C GLY A 160 31.61 -6.57 21.06
N GLY A 161 30.51 -7.18 21.50
CA GLY A 161 29.45 -6.40 22.15
C GLY A 161 29.83 -6.19 23.62
N PRO A 162 29.59 -5.02 24.21
CA PRO A 162 29.55 -4.91 25.67
C PRO A 162 28.40 -5.74 26.25
#